data_AF-A0A2V9YC32-F1
#
_entry.id   AF-A0A2V9YC32-F1
#
_cell.length_a   1.000
_cell.length_b   1.000
_cell.length_c   1.000
_cell.angle_alpha   90.00
_cell.angle_beta   90.00
_cell.angle_gamma   90.00
#
_symmetry.space_group_name_H-M   'P 1'
#
loop_
_entity.id
_entity.type
_entity.pdbx_description
1 polymer ?
#
loop_
_entity_poly.entity_id
_entity_poly.type
_entity_poly.pdbx_seq_one_letter_code
_entity_poly.pdbx_strand_id
1 'polypeptide(L)'
;MEGLTGFAAVVMLFAIPMAVVGMYTFYRVRKLRTDERLAAMARGVEVPMQAELSESQKSRRAGILLVAGAVGYMLAFTIVARYEPDAMIAAAFGAIPFTLGLGYFLDSTLIHRDARSSS
;
A
#
# COMPACT_ATOMS: atom_id res chain seq x y z
N MET A 1 9.23 -19.58 23.25
CA MET A 1 9.68 -19.70 21.84
C MET A 1 8.63 -20.36 20.95
N GLU A 2 7.76 -21.24 21.45
CA GLU A 2 6.72 -21.90 20.63
C GLU A 2 5.64 -20.94 20.08
N GLY A 3 5.22 -19.93 20.86
CA GLY A 3 4.20 -18.96 20.44
C GLY A 3 4.63 -18.04 19.28
N LEU A 4 5.87 -17.53 19.32
CA LEU A 4 6.42 -16.66 18.27
C LEU A 4 6.50 -17.38 16.91
N THR A 5 6.88 -18.66 16.92
CA THR A 5 6.99 -19.48 15.71
C THR A 5 5.62 -19.80 15.12
N GLY A 6 4.64 -20.12 15.97
CA GLY A 6 3.25 -20.34 15.54
C GLY A 6 2.63 -19.07 14.94
N PHE A 7 2.86 -17.92 15.57
CA PHE A 7 2.43 -16.63 15.05
C PHE A 7 3.10 -16.29 13.71
N ALA A 8 4.42 -16.43 13.62
CA ALA A 8 5.17 -16.20 12.38
C ALA A 8 4.68 -17.10 11.24
N ALA A 9 4.34 -18.37 11.53
CA ALA A 9 3.79 -19.29 10.55
C ALA A 9 2.41 -18.83 10.03
N VAL A 10 1.51 -18.37 10.90
CA VAL A 10 0.19 -17.84 10.50
C VAL A 10 0.36 -16.55 9.68
N VAL A 11 1.23 -15.64 10.11
CA VAL A 11 1.51 -14.41 9.36
C VAL A 11 2.07 -14.74 7.98
N MET A 12 3.06 -15.63 7.86
CA MET A 12 3.60 -16.02 6.55
C MET A 12 2.54 -16.71 5.69
N LEU A 13 1.72 -17.59 6.28
CA LEU A 13 0.66 -18.30 5.58
C LEU A 13 -0.35 -17.34 4.94
N PHE A 14 -0.69 -16.23 5.60
CA PHE A 14 -1.65 -15.27 5.07
C PHE A 14 -1.00 -14.12 4.28
N ALA A 15 0.18 -13.64 4.71
CA ALA A 15 0.87 -12.53 4.05
C ALA A 15 1.32 -12.89 2.64
N ILE A 16 1.81 -14.12 2.43
CA ILE A 16 2.32 -14.56 1.12
C ILE A 16 1.18 -14.62 0.09
N PRO A 17 0.04 -15.32 0.32
CA PRO A 17 -1.09 -15.31 -0.61
C PRO A 17 -1.66 -13.91 -0.81
N MET A 18 -1.78 -13.10 0.24
CA MET A 18 -2.33 -11.76 0.12
C MET A 18 -1.46 -10.86 -0.77
N ALA A 19 -0.13 -10.92 -0.60
CA ALA A 19 0.83 -10.22 -1.44
C ALA A 19 0.79 -10.72 -2.88
N VAL A 20 0.81 -12.05 -3.10
CA VAL A 20 0.81 -12.65 -4.44
C VAL A 20 -0.51 -12.35 -5.19
N VAL A 21 -1.66 -12.51 -4.52
CA VAL A 21 -2.98 -12.23 -5.12
C VAL A 21 -3.15 -10.75 -5.39
N GLY A 22 -2.75 -9.87 -4.47
CA GLY A 22 -2.78 -8.42 -4.66
C GLY A 22 -1.90 -7.99 -5.84
N MET A 23 -0.69 -8.54 -5.92
CA MET A 23 0.24 -8.29 -7.01
C MET A 23 -0.32 -8.81 -8.35
N TYR A 24 -0.84 -10.03 -8.38
CA TYR A 24 -1.41 -10.64 -9.58
C TYR A 24 -2.61 -9.85 -10.11
N THR A 25 -3.55 -9.49 -9.23
CA THR A 25 -4.73 -8.71 -9.61
C THR A 25 -4.33 -7.33 -10.13
N PHE A 26 -3.37 -6.68 -9.48
CA PHE A 26 -2.84 -5.39 -9.92
C PHE A 26 -2.19 -5.47 -11.31
N TYR A 27 -1.30 -6.44 -11.54
CA TYR A 27 -0.68 -6.63 -12.86
C TYR A 27 -1.70 -6.98 -13.93
N ARG A 28 -2.65 -7.87 -13.62
CA ARG A 28 -3.69 -8.29 -14.57
C ARG A 28 -4.56 -7.11 -14.99
N VAL A 29 -5.01 -6.27 -14.06
CA VAL A 29 -5.82 -5.08 -14.36
C VAL A 29 -5.01 -4.07 -15.18
N ARG A 30 -3.73 -3.86 -14.86
CA ARG A 30 -2.86 -2.97 -15.65
C ARG A 30 -2.66 -3.48 -17.06
N LYS A 31 -2.39 -4.77 -17.22
CA LYS A 31 -2.19 -5.39 -18.54
C LYS A 31 -3.44 -5.25 -19.41
N LEU A 32 -4.62 -5.58 -18.87
CA LEU A 32 -5.90 -5.45 -19.57
C LEU A 32 -6.14 -4.01 -20.05
N ARG A 33 -5.88 -3.02 -19.19
CA ARG A 33 -6.00 -1.60 -19.57
C ARG A 33 -5.02 -1.21 -20.68
N THR A 34 -3.79 -1.72 -20.64
CA THR A 34 -2.81 -1.45 -21.71
C THR A 34 -3.25 -2.07 -23.03
N ASP A 35 -3.72 -3.32 -23.00
CA ASP A 35 -4.17 -4.05 -24.19
C ASP A 35 -5.42 -3.38 -24.81
N GLU A 36 -6.37 -2.94 -23.98
CA GLU A 36 -7.55 -2.16 -24.41
C GLU A 36 -7.15 -0.85 -25.09
N ARG A 37 -6.17 -0.13 -24.54
CA ARG A 37 -5.64 1.11 -25.13
C ARG A 37 -4.97 0.86 -26.47
N LEU A 38 -4.15 -0.19 -26.59
CA LEU A 38 -3.51 -0.58 -27.86
C LEU A 38 -4.56 -0.95 -28.92
N ALA A 39 -5.59 -1.70 -28.54
CA ALA A 39 -6.66 -2.09 -29.45
C ALA A 39 -7.55 -0.90 -29.87
N ALA A 40 -7.68 0.14 -29.05
CA ALA A 40 -8.39 1.37 -29.38
C ALA A 40 -7.56 2.27 -30.33
N MET A 41 -6.25 2.40 -30.08
CA MET A 41 -5.32 3.08 -30.99
C MET A 41 -5.29 2.43 -32.38
N ALA A 42 -5.24 1.08 -32.44
CA ALA A 42 -5.29 0.35 -33.70
C ALA A 42 -6.61 0.53 -34.47
N ARG A 43 -7.71 0.82 -33.76
CA ARG A 43 -9.03 1.13 -34.33
C ARG A 43 -9.21 2.60 -34.69
N GLY A 44 -8.18 3.44 -34.50
CA GLY A 44 -8.22 4.88 -34.78
C GLY A 44 -9.14 5.66 -33.84
N VAL A 45 -9.51 5.08 -32.68
CA VAL A 45 -10.36 5.75 -31.69
C VAL A 45 -9.47 6.60 -30.77
N GLU A 46 -9.82 7.88 -30.60
CA GLU A 46 -9.16 8.72 -29.59
C GLU A 46 -9.42 8.15 -28.19
N VAL A 47 -8.36 7.68 -27.55
CA VAL A 47 -8.40 7.21 -26.16
C VAL A 47 -8.23 8.43 -25.26
N PRO A 48 -9.25 8.82 -24.46
CA PRO A 48 -9.07 9.87 -23.49
C PRO A 48 -7.98 9.43 -22.51
N MET A 49 -6.91 10.21 -22.44
CA MET A 49 -5.83 9.96 -21.49
C MET A 49 -6.46 10.00 -20.09
N GLN A 50 -6.48 8.85 -19.38
CA GLN A 50 -6.93 8.82 -17.99
C GLN A 50 -6.21 9.94 -17.25
N ALA A 51 -6.96 10.77 -16.51
CA ALA A 51 -6.36 11.80 -15.69
C ALA A 51 -5.33 11.14 -14.77
N GLU A 52 -4.06 11.25 -15.16
CA GLU A 52 -2.98 10.74 -14.34
C GLU A 52 -2.98 11.59 -13.10
N LEU A 53 -3.26 10.93 -11.96
CA LEU A 53 -3.09 11.56 -10.66
C LEU A 53 -1.68 12.16 -10.65
N SER A 54 -1.57 13.41 -10.20
CA SER A 54 -0.25 14.01 -10.04
C SER A 54 0.56 13.17 -9.06
N GLU A 55 1.89 13.18 -9.20
CA GLU A 55 2.77 12.40 -8.30
C GLU A 55 2.51 12.73 -6.82
N SER A 56 2.18 13.99 -6.50
CA SER A 56 1.74 14.40 -5.17
C SER A 56 0.46 13.69 -4.70
N GLN A 57 -0.55 13.54 -5.56
CA GLN A 57 -1.79 12.83 -5.24
C GLN A 57 -1.56 11.32 -5.04
N LYS A 58 -0.70 10.71 -5.87
CA LYS A 58 -0.32 9.29 -5.71
C LYS A 58 0.40 9.07 -4.38
N SER A 59 1.38 9.91 -4.08
CA SER A 59 2.17 9.86 -2.85
C SER A 59 1.29 10.02 -1.60
N ARG A 60 0.39 11.02 -1.59
CA ARG A 60 -0.56 11.21 -0.48
C ARG A 60 -1.49 10.01 -0.28
N ARG A 61 -1.98 9.39 -1.36
CA ARG A 61 -2.85 8.20 -1.27
C ARG A 61 -2.11 7.00 -0.69
N ALA A 62 -0.86 6.78 -1.10
CA ALA A 62 -0.01 5.74 -0.52
C ALA A 62 0.23 5.99 0.98
N GLY A 63 0.52 7.24 1.36
CA GLY A 63 0.65 7.65 2.76
C GLY A 63 -0.57 7.32 3.61
N ILE A 64 -1.77 7.70 3.14
CA ILE A 64 -3.04 7.40 3.84
C ILE A 64 -3.22 5.89 4.02
N LEU A 65 -3.02 5.10 2.97
CA LEU A 65 -3.21 3.65 3.01
C LEU A 65 -2.24 2.98 4.00
N LEU A 66 -0.97 3.39 4.00
CA LEU A 66 0.04 2.83 4.89
C LEU A 66 -0.20 3.22 6.34
N VAL A 67 -0.53 4.49 6.63
CA VAL A 67 -0.84 4.92 8.00
C VAL A 67 -2.11 4.23 8.50
N ALA A 68 -3.19 4.19 7.71
CA ALA A 68 -4.43 3.55 8.11
C ALA A 68 -4.25 2.04 8.35
N GLY A 69 -3.53 1.36 7.44
CA GLY A 69 -3.20 -0.05 7.59
C GLY A 69 -2.34 -0.33 8.83
N ALA A 70 -1.34 0.51 9.07
CA ALA A 70 -0.47 0.40 10.24
C ALA A 70 -1.22 0.60 11.55
N VAL A 71 -2.06 1.64 11.64
CA VAL A 71 -2.90 1.91 12.83
C VAL A 71 -3.87 0.76 13.08
N GLY A 72 -4.55 0.28 12.03
CA GLY A 72 -5.44 -0.88 12.15
C GLY A 72 -4.72 -2.14 12.62
N TYR A 73 -3.54 -2.42 12.05
CA TYR A 73 -2.69 -3.54 12.44
C TYR A 73 -2.23 -3.44 13.91
N MET A 74 -1.69 -2.29 14.32
CA MET A 74 -1.25 -2.05 15.70
C MET A 74 -2.42 -2.22 16.67
N LEU A 75 -3.59 -1.64 16.37
CA LEU A 75 -4.78 -1.76 17.21
C LEU A 75 -5.25 -3.22 17.34
N ALA A 76 -5.32 -3.94 16.22
CA ALA A 76 -5.74 -5.34 16.22
C ALA A 76 -4.84 -6.19 17.12
N PHE A 77 -3.51 -6.09 16.96
CA PHE A 77 -2.56 -6.84 17.78
C PHE A 77 -2.52 -6.36 19.23
N THR A 78 -2.79 -5.08 19.49
CA THR A 78 -2.91 -4.56 20.86
C THR A 78 -4.13 -5.13 21.59
N ILE A 79 -5.25 -5.33 20.89
CA ILE A 79 -6.43 -5.98 21.47
C ILE A 79 -6.14 -7.46 21.74
N VAL A 80 -5.50 -8.16 20.79
CA VAL A 80 -5.12 -9.57 20.96
C VAL A 80 -4.16 -9.76 22.14
N ALA A 81 -3.25 -8.80 22.37
CA ALA A 81 -2.31 -8.83 23.49
C ALA A 81 -2.94 -8.83 24.88
N ARG A 82 -4.24 -8.54 24.99
CA ARG A 82 -4.99 -8.72 26.25
C ARG A 82 -5.12 -10.19 26.65
N TYR A 83 -5.07 -11.10 25.68
CA TYR A 83 -5.17 -12.54 25.89
C TYR A 83 -3.83 -13.26 25.69
N GLU A 84 -3.01 -12.78 24.75
CA GLU A 84 -1.70 -13.35 24.43
C GLU A 84 -0.61 -12.26 24.46
N PRO A 85 0.10 -12.05 25.59
CA PRO A 85 1.03 -10.93 25.75
C PRO A 85 2.12 -10.84 24.67
N ASP A 86 2.55 -11.98 24.11
CA ASP A 86 3.54 -12.04 23.01
C ASP A 86 3.07 -11.31 21.74
N ALA A 87 1.77 -11.09 21.57
CA ALA A 87 1.21 -10.31 20.46
C ALA A 87 1.62 -8.82 20.49
N MET A 88 2.15 -8.30 21.60
CA MET A 88 2.78 -6.97 21.64
C MET A 88 3.97 -6.84 20.69
N ILE A 89 4.73 -7.93 20.52
CA ILE A 89 5.87 -7.96 19.59
C ILE A 89 5.35 -7.75 18.16
N ALA A 90 4.23 -8.39 17.82
CA ALA A 90 3.57 -8.21 16.55
C ALA A 90 3.11 -6.77 16.36
N ALA A 91 2.42 -6.16 17.33
CA ALA A 91 1.96 -4.78 17.25
C ALA A 91 3.11 -3.80 16.92
N ALA A 92 4.29 -4.00 17.50
CA ALA A 92 5.46 -3.15 17.23
C ALA A 92 5.89 -3.13 15.74
N PHE A 93 5.68 -4.21 14.99
CA PHE A 93 5.98 -4.24 13.55
C PHE A 93 5.12 -3.28 12.73
N GLY A 94 3.96 -2.86 13.25
CA GLY A 94 3.14 -1.83 12.63
C GLY A 94 3.81 -0.46 12.55
N ALA A 95 4.86 -0.23 13.35
CA ALA A 95 5.66 1.00 13.27
C ALA A 95 6.33 1.18 11.90
N ILE A 96 6.68 0.10 11.21
CA ILE A 96 7.35 0.14 9.89
C ILE A 96 6.43 0.75 8.82
N PRO A 97 5.23 0.20 8.52
CA PRO A 97 4.33 0.83 7.57
C PRO A 97 3.84 2.20 8.05
N PHE A 98 3.77 2.45 9.36
CA PHE A 98 3.41 3.76 9.90
C PHE A 98 4.44 4.84 9.51
N THR A 99 5.73 4.58 9.72
CA THR A 99 6.79 5.53 9.38
C THR A 99 6.93 5.71 7.87
N LEU A 100 6.76 4.64 7.09
CA LEU A 100 6.68 4.73 5.63
C LEU A 100 5.52 5.64 5.18
N GLY A 101 4.34 5.49 5.78
CA GLY A 101 3.18 6.32 5.48
C GLY A 101 3.44 7.82 5.78
N LEU A 102 4.12 8.13 6.89
CA LEU A 102 4.57 9.49 7.18
C LEU A 102 5.58 10.01 6.14
N GLY A 103 6.51 9.17 5.70
CA GLY A 103 7.46 9.50 4.63
C GLY A 103 6.75 9.89 3.33
N TYR A 104 5.72 9.14 2.93
CA TYR A 104 4.90 9.48 1.76
C TYR A 104 4.13 10.81 1.93
N PHE A 105 3.70 11.16 3.14
CA PHE A 105 3.12 12.49 3.35
C PHE A 105 4.16 13.59 3.17
N LEU A 106 5.38 13.43 3.69
CA LEU A 106 6.46 14.39 3.48
C LEU A 106 6.79 14.54 1.99
N ASP A 107 6.94 13.42 1.28
CA ASP A 107 7.16 13.41 -0.16
C ASP A 107 6.06 14.17 -0.92
N SER A 108 4.79 13.91 -0.61
CA SER A 108 3.66 14.62 -1.22
C SER A 108 3.70 16.14 -0.99
N THR A 109 4.20 16.58 0.18
CA THR A 109 4.35 18.01 0.51
C THR A 109 5.54 18.64 -0.20
N LEU A 110 6.65 17.92 -0.34
CA LEU A 110 7.85 18.39 -1.04
C LEU A 110 7.57 18.55 -2.53
N ILE A 111 6.96 17.55 -3.18
CA ILE A 111 6.55 17.62 -4.59
C ILE A 111 5.64 18.84 -4.83
N HIS A 112 4.73 19.11 -3.89
CA HIS A 112 3.82 20.25 -4.01
C HIS A 112 4.48 21.61 -3.74
N ARG A 113 5.65 21.63 -3.09
CA ARG A 113 6.48 22.83 -2.91
C ARG A 113 7.36 23.06 -4.13
N ASP A 114 8.03 22.02 -4.63
CA ASP A 114 8.91 22.10 -5.80
C ASP A 114 8.14 22.54 -7.05
N ALA A 115 6.91 22.04 -7.22
CA ALA A 115 6.01 22.46 -8.30
C ALA A 115 5.60 23.94 -8.23
N ARG A 116 5.71 24.59 -7.06
CA ARG A 116 5.42 26.02 -6.87
C ARG A 116 6.66 26.90 -7.01
N SER A 117 7.86 26.36 -6.79
CA SER A 117 9.11 27.12 -6.98
C SER A 117 9.57 27.17 -8.43
N SER A 118 9.05 26.29 -9.29
CA SER A 118 9.40 26.20 -10.72
C SER A 118 8.44 26.96 -11.64
N SER A 119 7.42 27.63 -11.10
CA SER A 119 6.50 28.53 -11.82
C SER A 119 6.88 29.99 -11.62
#